data_AF-Q7NZU5-F1
#
_entry.id   AF-Q7NZU5-F1
#
_cell.length_a   1.000
_cell.length_b   1.000
_cell.length_c   1.000
_cell.angle_alpha   90.00
_cell.angle_beta   90.00
_cell.angle_gamma   90.00
#
_symmetry.space_group_name_H-M   'P 1'
#
loop_
_entity.id
_entity.type
_entity.pdbx_description
1 polymer ?
#
loop_
_entity_poly.entity_id
_entity_poly.type
_entity_poly.pdbx_seq_one_letter_code
_entity_poly.pdbx_strand_id
1 'polypeptide(L)'
;MLVYYSLRQFWRHMRYTKPVQRGIDPVGEAEVFLAYGRTREAVRVLKDSLKDDPDNLHAKVALLRAYSNARDSKAYVSLARDVHPQVQGQPVWHTIRENGRELAPQEPLFSKR
;
A
#
# COMPACT_ATOMS: atom_id res chain seq x y z
N MET A 1 -44.84 12.22 -10.52
CA MET A 1 -44.01 11.78 -9.38
C MET A 1 -43.12 10.59 -9.78
N LEU A 2 -42.13 10.76 -10.67
CA LEU A 2 -41.27 9.64 -11.09
C LEU A 2 -39.96 10.07 -11.79
N VAL A 3 -39.37 11.21 -11.39
CA VAL A 3 -38.09 11.67 -11.99
C VAL A 3 -37.02 11.99 -10.93
N TYR A 4 -37.37 12.00 -9.63
CA TYR A 4 -36.44 12.39 -8.56
C TYR A 4 -35.65 11.25 -7.91
N TYR A 5 -35.99 9.99 -8.16
CA TYR A 5 -35.35 8.86 -7.49
C TYR A 5 -34.08 8.31 -8.17
N SER A 6 -33.83 8.69 -9.42
CA SER A 6 -32.73 8.11 -10.22
C SER A 6 -31.39 8.85 -10.09
N LEU A 7 -31.40 10.08 -9.54
CA LEU A 7 -30.18 10.88 -9.39
C LEU A 7 -29.42 10.56 -8.09
N ARG A 8 -30.11 10.23 -6.98
CA ARG A 8 -29.48 10.08 -5.66
C ARG A 8 -28.52 8.88 -5.54
N GLN A 9 -28.69 7.84 -6.35
CA GLN A 9 -27.83 6.65 -6.36
C GLN A 9 -26.55 6.85 -7.19
N PHE A 10 -26.58 7.77 -8.16
CA PHE A 10 -25.46 8.03 -9.06
C PHE A 10 -24.35 8.84 -8.37
N TRP A 11 -24.70 9.82 -7.54
CA TRP A 11 -23.74 10.64 -6.79
C TRP A 11 -23.02 9.90 -5.65
N ARG A 12 -23.58 8.77 -5.16
CA ARG A 12 -23.01 8.00 -4.04
C ARG A 12 -21.79 7.16 -4.43
N HIS A 13 -21.56 6.97 -5.73
CA HIS A 13 -20.45 6.18 -6.28
C HIS A 13 -19.26 7.06 -6.76
N MET A 14 -19.40 8.39 -6.74
CA MET A 14 -18.47 9.34 -7.39
C MET A 14 -17.60 10.15 -6.44
N ARG A 15 -17.27 9.66 -5.23
CA ARG A 15 -16.34 10.38 -4.34
C ARG A 15 -15.33 9.46 -3.67
N TYR A 16 -14.47 8.84 -4.46
CA TYR A 16 -13.13 8.57 -3.94
C TYR A 16 -12.37 9.90 -3.96
N THR A 17 -12.26 10.52 -2.78
CA THR A 17 -11.41 11.69 -2.57
C THR A 17 -10.09 11.22 -1.99
N LYS A 18 -8.98 11.53 -2.65
CA LYS A 18 -7.65 11.13 -2.19
C LYS A 18 -7.40 11.59 -0.74
N PRO A 19 -6.65 10.83 0.09
CA PRO A 19 -6.31 11.23 1.46
C PRO A 19 -5.67 12.62 1.53
N VAL A 20 -4.70 12.88 0.65
CA VAL A 20 -3.98 14.16 0.57
C VAL A 20 -4.95 15.32 0.30
N GLN A 21 -5.97 15.12 -0.54
CA GLN A 21 -7.01 16.12 -0.82
C GLN A 21 -7.98 16.32 0.35
N ARG A 22 -8.04 15.37 1.29
CA ARG A 22 -8.77 15.48 2.55
C ARG A 22 -7.90 16.02 3.70
N GLY A 23 -6.63 16.37 3.45
CA GLY A 23 -5.68 16.78 4.48
C GLY A 23 -5.28 15.63 5.42
N ILE A 24 -5.46 14.38 5.00
CA ILE A 24 -5.14 13.18 5.77
C ILE A 24 -3.84 12.58 5.23
N ASP A 25 -2.93 12.22 6.13
CA ASP A 25 -1.73 11.47 5.78
C ASP A 25 -2.11 10.10 5.19
N PRO A 26 -1.75 9.80 3.93
CA PRO A 26 -2.08 8.53 3.29
C PRO A 26 -1.45 7.33 3.98
N VAL A 27 -0.28 7.49 4.62
CA VAL A 27 0.36 6.40 5.36
C VAL A 27 -0.47 6.05 6.60
N GLY A 28 -0.80 7.04 7.42
CA GLY A 28 -1.67 6.86 8.58
C GLY A 28 -3.03 6.26 8.23
N GLU A 29 -3.69 6.71 7.15
CA GLU A 29 -4.98 6.14 6.74
C GLU A 29 -4.86 4.68 6.28
N ALA A 30 -3.80 4.34 5.55
CA ALA A 30 -3.56 2.96 5.13
C ALA A 30 -3.29 2.04 6.32
N GLU A 31 -2.56 2.50 7.33
CA GLU A 31 -2.31 1.77 8.56
C GLU A 31 -3.61 1.47 9.33
N VAL A 32 -4.53 2.43 9.40
CA VAL A 32 -5.88 2.20 9.94
C VAL A 32 -6.61 1.13 9.13
N PHE A 33 -6.57 1.19 7.80
CA PHE A 33 -7.19 0.15 6.97
C PHE A 33 -6.59 -1.23 7.20
N LEU A 34 -5.27 -1.35 7.35
CA LEU A 34 -4.62 -2.62 7.66
C LEU A 34 -5.05 -3.17 9.03
N ALA A 35 -5.17 -2.31 10.05
CA ALA A 35 -5.62 -2.72 11.38
C ALA A 35 -7.04 -3.32 11.37
N TYR A 36 -7.90 -2.87 10.45
CA TYR A 36 -9.26 -3.41 10.24
C TYR A 36 -9.33 -4.50 9.16
N GLY A 37 -8.21 -5.03 8.66
CA GLY A 37 -8.18 -6.07 7.63
C GLY A 37 -8.61 -5.61 6.24
N ARG A 38 -8.70 -4.30 6.01
CA ARG A 38 -9.12 -3.68 4.74
C ARG A 38 -7.92 -3.45 3.81
N THR A 39 -7.22 -4.54 3.51
CA THR A 39 -5.94 -4.48 2.78
C THR A 39 -6.07 -3.91 1.37
N ARG A 40 -7.20 -4.14 0.69
CA ARG A 40 -7.43 -3.61 -0.67
C ARG A 40 -7.50 -2.09 -0.68
N GLU A 41 -8.14 -1.49 0.32
CA GLU A 41 -8.23 -0.03 0.47
C GLU A 41 -6.88 0.58 0.88
N ALA A 42 -6.13 -0.07 1.76
CA ALA A 42 -4.77 0.35 2.11
C ALA A 42 -3.86 0.42 0.86
N VAL A 43 -3.85 -0.64 0.05
CA VAL A 43 -3.09 -0.67 -1.21
C VAL A 43 -3.53 0.45 -2.15
N ARG A 44 -4.83 0.72 -2.29
CA ARG A 44 -5.33 1.79 -3.15
C ARG A 44 -4.82 3.16 -2.69
N VAL A 45 -4.97 3.47 -1.40
CA VAL A 45 -4.53 4.74 -0.81
C VAL A 45 -3.04 4.98 -1.04
N LEU A 46 -2.21 3.97 -0.76
CA LEU A 46 -0.77 4.08 -0.89
C LEU A 46 -0.32 4.20 -2.34
N LYS A 47 -0.91 3.42 -3.26
CA LYS A 47 -0.62 3.55 -4.69
C LYS A 47 -1.04 4.91 -5.25
N ASP A 48 -2.16 5.46 -4.80
CA ASP A 48 -2.60 6.78 -5.24
C ASP A 48 -1.71 7.89 -4.68
N SER A 49 -1.22 7.75 -3.44
CA SER A 49 -0.19 8.65 -2.88
C SER A 49 1.10 8.61 -3.69
N LEU A 50 1.59 7.42 -4.06
CA LEU A 50 2.82 7.25 -4.81
C LEU A 50 2.73 7.71 -6.28
N LYS A 51 1.52 7.96 -6.81
CA LYS A 51 1.36 8.65 -8.10
C LYS A 51 1.69 10.14 -7.98
N ASP A 52 1.40 10.73 -6.83
CA ASP A 52 1.63 12.16 -6.57
C ASP A 52 3.05 12.41 -6.04
N ASP A 53 3.58 11.50 -5.22
CA ASP A 53 4.93 11.53 -4.65
C ASP A 53 5.61 10.14 -4.78
N PRO A 54 6.24 9.84 -5.93
CA PRO A 54 6.83 8.52 -6.20
C PRO A 54 8.04 8.17 -5.32
N ASP A 55 8.72 9.17 -4.75
CA ASP A 55 9.94 8.99 -3.95
C ASP A 55 9.65 8.84 -2.45
N ASN A 56 8.38 8.88 -2.06
CA ASN A 56 7.94 8.75 -0.69
C ASN A 56 8.26 7.37 -0.08
N LEU A 57 9.42 7.26 0.57
CA LEU A 57 9.88 6.01 1.15
C LEU A 57 8.93 5.47 2.21
N HIS A 58 8.31 6.33 3.03
CA HIS A 58 7.35 5.92 4.05
C HIS A 58 6.12 5.24 3.43
N ALA A 59 5.57 5.81 2.36
CA ALA A 59 4.46 5.21 1.62
C ALA A 59 4.86 3.89 0.93
N LYS A 60 6.08 3.79 0.38
CA LYS A 60 6.59 2.52 -0.20
C LYS A 60 6.71 1.42 0.87
N VAL A 61 7.24 1.74 2.05
CA VAL A 61 7.36 0.79 3.16
C VAL A 61 5.99 0.33 3.67
N ALA A 62 5.04 1.25 3.85
CA ALA A 62 3.67 0.91 4.20
C ALA A 62 3.01 0.04 3.11
N LEU A 63 3.32 0.29 1.83
CA LEU A 63 2.79 -0.49 0.71
C LEU A 63 3.37 -1.90 0.68
N LEU A 64 4.64 -2.10 1.05
CA LEU A 64 5.20 -3.43 1.26
C LEU A 64 4.42 -4.20 2.34
N ARG A 65 4.13 -3.55 3.47
CA ARG A 65 3.32 -4.17 4.52
C ARG A 65 1.92 -4.54 4.01
N ALA A 66 1.28 -3.67 3.23
CA ALA A 66 -0.01 -3.95 2.63
C ALA A 66 0.05 -5.13 1.64
N TYR A 67 1.08 -5.22 0.79
CA TYR A 67 1.28 -6.36 -0.10
C TYR A 67 1.55 -7.66 0.64
N SER A 68 2.27 -7.62 1.76
CA SER A 68 2.45 -8.81 2.61
C SER A 68 1.12 -9.33 3.15
N ASN A 69 0.28 -8.44 3.68
CA ASN A 69 -1.07 -8.77 4.15
C ASN A 69 -1.97 -9.29 3.01
N ALA A 70 -1.79 -8.77 1.79
CA ALA A 70 -2.54 -9.22 0.62
C ALA A 70 -2.03 -10.54 0.04
N ARG A 71 -0.91 -11.07 0.53
CA ARG A 71 -0.16 -12.18 -0.06
C ARG A 71 0.20 -11.95 -1.55
N ASP A 72 0.41 -10.71 -1.95
CA ASP A 72 0.81 -10.35 -3.32
C ASP A 72 2.33 -10.40 -3.46
N SER A 73 2.88 -11.61 -3.64
CA SER A 73 4.33 -11.84 -3.70
C SER A 73 5.00 -11.11 -4.86
N LYS A 74 4.34 -11.01 -6.02
CA LYS A 74 4.90 -10.35 -7.21
C LYS A 74 5.06 -8.86 -6.97
N ALA A 75 4.02 -8.19 -6.48
CA ALA A 75 4.09 -6.75 -6.20
C ALA A 75 5.06 -6.47 -5.04
N TYR A 76 5.08 -7.33 -4.03
CA TYR A 76 6.01 -7.26 -2.91
C TYR A 76 7.48 -7.31 -3.38
N VAL A 77 7.86 -8.33 -4.17
CA VAL A 77 9.23 -8.49 -4.66
C VAL A 77 9.66 -7.29 -5.51
N SER A 78 8.78 -6.83 -6.41
CA SER A 78 9.09 -5.68 -7.27
C SER A 78 9.38 -4.42 -6.46
N LEU A 79 8.54 -4.12 -5.47
CA LEU A 79 8.71 -2.93 -4.63
C LEU A 79 9.88 -3.08 -3.65
N ALA A 80 10.14 -4.30 -3.16
CA ALA A 80 11.25 -4.57 -2.26
C ALA A 80 12.60 -4.32 -2.96
N ARG A 81 12.72 -4.69 -4.25
CA ARG A 81 13.90 -4.38 -5.07
C ARG A 81 14.10 -2.88 -5.23
N ASP A 82 13.02 -2.13 -5.44
CA ASP A 82 13.05 -0.67 -5.59
C ASP A 82 13.53 0.04 -4.32
N VAL A 83 13.00 -0.34 -3.15
CA VAL A 83 13.39 0.31 -1.88
C VAL A 83 14.73 -0.18 -1.32
N HIS A 84 15.19 -1.38 -1.72
CA HIS A 84 16.36 -2.03 -1.13
C HIS A 84 17.61 -1.13 -1.03
N PRO A 85 18.01 -0.37 -2.08
CA PRO A 85 19.19 0.50 -1.99
C PRO A 85 19.09 1.55 -0.88
N GLN A 86 17.87 1.99 -0.55
CA GLN A 86 17.61 3.03 0.44
C GLN A 86 17.54 2.46 1.87
N VAL A 87 17.06 1.21 2.03
CA VAL A 87 16.73 0.65 3.35
C VAL A 87 17.59 -0.52 3.81
N GLN A 88 18.44 -1.12 2.97
CA GLN A 88 19.20 -2.35 3.29
C GLN A 88 20.03 -2.30 4.59
N GLY A 89 20.48 -1.12 5.01
CA GLY A 89 21.22 -0.91 6.27
C GLY A 89 20.35 -0.48 7.46
N GLN A 90 19.04 -0.42 7.29
CA GLN A 90 18.10 0.07 8.29
C GLN A 90 17.33 -1.09 8.95
N PRO A 91 16.88 -0.96 10.21
CA PRO A 91 16.12 -2.01 10.90
C PRO A 91 14.88 -2.49 10.14
N VAL A 92 14.22 -1.59 9.41
CA VAL A 92 13.02 -1.91 8.60
C VAL A 92 13.29 -3.00 7.55
N TRP A 93 14.54 -3.10 7.05
CA TRP A 93 14.90 -4.13 6.08
C TRP A 93 14.81 -5.54 6.66
N HIS A 94 15.04 -5.72 7.97
CA HIS A 94 14.89 -7.04 8.59
C HIS A 94 13.46 -7.56 8.47
N THR A 95 12.47 -6.70 8.74
CA THR A 95 11.05 -7.02 8.60
C THR A 95 10.65 -7.22 7.13
N ILE A 96 11.16 -6.39 6.21
CA ILE A 96 10.90 -6.56 4.77
C ILE A 96 11.44 -7.92 4.29
N ARG A 97 12.68 -8.24 4.68
CA ARG A 97 13.32 -9.50 4.33
C ARG A 97 12.56 -10.70 4.90
N GLU A 98 12.11 -10.63 6.14
CA GLU A 98 11.37 -11.71 6.78
C GLU A 98 10.04 -12.02 6.07
N ASN A 99 9.21 -11.01 5.86
CA ASN A 99 7.97 -11.13 5.08
C ASN A 99 8.26 -11.62 3.65
N GLY A 100 9.33 -11.11 3.02
CA GLY A 100 9.76 -11.52 1.70
C GLY A 100 10.11 -13.00 1.60
N ARG A 101 10.78 -13.57 2.62
CA ARG A 101 11.07 -15.01 2.68
C ARG A 101 9.81 -15.86 2.79
N GLU A 102 8.80 -15.40 3.52
CA GLU A 102 7.52 -16.11 3.63
C GLU A 102 6.75 -16.10 2.29
N LEU A 103 6.76 -14.97 1.59
CA LEU A 103 6.00 -14.78 0.35
C LEU A 103 6.70 -15.35 -0.89
N ALA A 104 8.04 -15.27 -0.92
CA ALA A 104 8.87 -15.61 -2.06
C ALA A 104 10.20 -16.25 -1.58
N PRO A 105 10.17 -17.50 -1.06
CA PRO A 105 11.35 -18.15 -0.48
C PRO A 105 12.50 -18.38 -1.47
N GLN A 106 12.19 -18.41 -2.77
CA GLN A 106 13.17 -18.59 -3.84
C GLN A 106 13.82 -17.28 -4.31
N GLU A 107 13.36 -16.12 -3.82
CA GLU A 107 13.88 -14.82 -4.23
C GLU A 107 15.22 -14.51 -3.54
N PRO A 108 16.35 -14.42 -4.27
CA PRO A 108 17.67 -14.22 -3.67
C PRO A 108 17.80 -12.93 -2.86
N LEU A 109 17.01 -11.90 -3.19
CA LEU A 109 16.99 -10.63 -2.43
C LEU A 109 16.73 -10.85 -0.93
N PHE A 110 15.97 -11.88 -0.56
CA PHE A 110 15.58 -12.12 0.82
C PHE A 110 16.41 -13.18 1.53
N SER A 111 17.40 -13.77 0.85
CA SER A 111 18.25 -14.81 1.43
C SER A 111 19.12 -14.27 2.57
N LYS A 112 19.44 -15.14 3.53
CA LYS A 112 20.47 -14.83 4.54
C LYS A 112 21.83 -14.91 3.83
N ARG A 113 22.46 -13.76 3.58
CA ARG A 113 23.93 -13.71 3.58
C ARG A 113 24.40 -13.53 5.00
#